data_AF-A0A5R9GI72-F1
#
_entry.id   AF-A0A5R9GI72-F1
#
_cell.length_a   1.000
_cell.length_b   1.000
_cell.length_c   1.000
_cell.angle_alpha   90.00
_cell.angle_beta   90.00
_cell.angle_gamma   90.00
#
_symmetry.space_group_name_H-M   'P 1'
#
loop_
_entity.id
_entity.type
_entity.pdbx_description
1 polymer ?
#
loop_
_entity_poly.entity_id
_entity_poly.type
_entity_poly.pdbx_seq_one_letter_code
_entity_poly.pdbx_strand_id
1 'polypeptide(L)'
;MLPSRVIKVYRALLAGLVLLLVSCSADETAWSPQPQPWEDLTIRVETRPVQPRLGMNEFLLIANHQQRGFINNLLVEVRTTESDWKQAMPDGALGVFRRALPVADLQHDQLFVRLTRDGRHGEMTFPLSVSGQ
;
A
#
# COMPACT_ATOMS: atom_id res chain seq x y z
N MET A 1 -49.69 -6.04 25.72
CA MET A 1 -49.71 -4.62 25.33
C MET A 1 -48.60 -3.89 26.07
N LEU A 2 -47.50 -3.53 25.41
CA LEU A 2 -46.44 -2.73 26.06
C LEU A 2 -46.89 -1.25 26.21
N PRO A 3 -46.51 -0.56 27.29
CA PRO A 3 -46.91 0.83 27.52
C PRO A 3 -46.32 1.75 26.43
N SER A 4 -47.12 2.68 25.93
CA SER A 4 -46.73 3.62 24.85
C SER A 4 -45.47 4.45 25.16
N ARG A 5 -45.16 4.67 26.45
CA ARG A 5 -43.95 5.35 26.91
C ARG A 5 -42.67 4.52 26.69
N VAL A 6 -42.76 3.20 26.86
CA VAL A 6 -41.63 2.27 26.67
C VAL A 6 -41.26 2.19 25.19
N ILE A 7 -42.25 2.18 24.30
CA ILE A 7 -42.04 2.17 22.84
C ILE A 7 -41.36 3.46 22.34
N LYS A 8 -41.66 4.62 22.96
CA LYS A 8 -40.99 5.90 22.63
C LYS A 8 -39.52 5.92 23.05
N VAL A 9 -39.19 5.36 24.21
CA VAL A 9 -37.80 5.26 24.69
C VAL A 9 -36.97 4.34 23.80
N TYR A 10 -37.51 3.17 23.43
CA TYR A 10 -36.81 2.26 22.51
C TYR A 10 -36.62 2.89 21.12
N ARG A 11 -37.59 3.66 20.61
CA ARG A 11 -37.43 4.40 19.34
C ARG A 11 -36.35 5.48 19.41
N ALA A 12 -36.24 6.20 20.53
CA ALA A 12 -35.20 7.22 20.72
C ALA A 12 -33.80 6.59 20.89
N LEU A 13 -33.69 5.47 21.62
CA LEU A 13 -32.45 4.71 21.77
C LEU A 13 -31.98 4.09 20.46
N LEU A 14 -32.92 3.53 19.69
CA LEU A 14 -32.61 2.98 18.36
C LEU A 14 -32.15 4.09 17.41
N ALA A 15 -32.83 5.25 17.41
CA ALA A 15 -32.44 6.41 16.60
C ALA A 15 -31.04 6.97 16.98
N GLY A 16 -30.72 7.00 18.27
CA GLY A 16 -29.37 7.37 18.74
C GLY A 16 -28.29 6.38 18.31
N LEU A 17 -28.60 5.08 18.29
CA LEU A 17 -27.68 4.04 17.85
C LEU A 17 -27.37 4.13 16.35
N VAL A 18 -28.33 4.54 15.50
CA VAL A 18 -28.08 4.69 14.05
C VAL A 18 -27.13 5.87 13.74
N LEU A 19 -27.19 6.93 14.54
CA LEU A 19 -26.34 8.13 14.36
C LEU A 19 -24.88 7.85 14.74
N LEU A 20 -24.62 6.87 15.60
CA LEU A 20 -23.27 6.44 15.97
C LEU A 20 -22.60 5.57 14.89
N LEU A 21 -23.33 5.12 13.86
CA LEU A 21 -22.79 4.30 12.77
C LEU A 21 -22.26 5.13 11.59
N VAL A 22 -22.41 6.46 11.61
CA VAL A 22 -21.78 7.35 10.62
C VAL A 22 -20.32 7.59 11.04
N SER A 23 -19.53 6.51 11.03
CA SER A 23 -18.08 6.59 11.12
C SER A 23 -17.54 7.10 9.79
N CYS A 24 -16.74 8.16 9.85
CA CYS A 24 -16.12 8.82 8.71
C CYS A 24 -15.08 7.89 8.07
N SER A 25 -15.45 7.10 7.06
CA SER A 25 -14.46 6.58 6.11
C SER A 25 -14.13 7.73 5.16
N ALA A 26 -13.00 8.40 5.40
CA ALA A 26 -12.45 9.27 4.38
C ALA A 26 -12.05 8.38 3.19
N ASP A 27 -12.72 8.57 2.05
CA ASP A 27 -12.37 7.96 0.76
C ASP A 27 -11.06 8.60 0.25
N GLU A 28 -9.95 8.31 0.91
CA GLU A 28 -8.64 8.61 0.34
C GLU A 28 -8.37 7.58 -0.77
N THR A 29 -8.42 8.03 -2.03
CA THR A 29 -8.08 7.19 -3.18
C THR A 29 -6.65 6.66 -3.01
N ALA A 30 -6.49 5.35 -2.81
CA ALA A 30 -5.19 4.75 -2.59
C ALA A 30 -4.26 4.97 -3.79
N TRP A 31 -3.00 5.32 -3.52
CA TRP A 31 -1.97 5.29 -4.55
C TRP A 31 -1.69 3.84 -4.93
N SER A 32 -2.02 3.51 -6.17
CA SER A 32 -1.89 2.17 -6.73
C SER A 32 -1.36 2.31 -8.15
N PRO A 33 -0.03 2.45 -8.33
CA PRO A 33 0.55 2.55 -9.65
C PRO A 33 0.35 1.23 -10.42
N GLN A 34 0.43 1.30 -11.74
CA GLN A 34 0.25 0.10 -12.58
C GLN A 34 1.33 -0.95 -12.24
N PRO A 35 0.94 -2.22 -12.01
CA PRO A 35 1.90 -3.28 -11.77
C PRO A 35 2.85 -3.46 -12.96
N GLN A 36 4.12 -3.75 -12.69
CA GLN A 36 5.13 -3.94 -13.73
C GLN A 36 5.61 -5.39 -13.78
N PRO A 37 5.68 -6.02 -14.97
CA PRO A 37 6.21 -7.37 -15.11
C PRO A 37 7.75 -7.36 -15.07
N TRP A 38 8.34 -8.39 -14.47
CA TRP A 38 9.77 -8.68 -14.56
C TRP A 38 9.99 -10.19 -14.51
N GLU A 39 10.52 -10.75 -15.61
CA GLU A 39 10.62 -12.20 -15.81
C GLU A 39 9.26 -12.91 -15.64
N ASP A 40 9.15 -13.84 -14.70
CA ASP A 40 7.93 -14.57 -14.35
C ASP A 40 7.16 -13.93 -13.17
N LEU A 41 7.59 -12.74 -12.74
CA LEU A 41 6.99 -11.98 -11.64
C LEU A 41 6.20 -10.78 -12.15
N THR A 42 5.15 -10.44 -11.42
CA THR A 42 4.47 -9.14 -11.52
C THR A 42 4.67 -8.41 -10.20
N ILE A 43 5.28 -7.22 -10.26
CA ILE A 43 5.51 -6.39 -9.07
C ILE A 43 4.39 -5.37 -8.95
N ARG A 44 3.70 -5.42 -7.81
CA ARG A 44 2.78 -4.37 -7.36
C ARG A 44 3.42 -3.63 -6.21
N VAL A 45 3.18 -2.33 -6.13
CA VAL A 45 3.64 -1.50 -5.02
C VAL A 45 2.44 -0.88 -4.32
N GLU A 46 2.48 -0.88 -2.98
CA GLU A 46 1.57 -0.16 -2.12
C GLU A 46 2.37 0.74 -1.16
N THR A 47 1.70 1.73 -0.57
CA THR A 47 2.28 2.59 0.46
C THR A 47 1.48 2.55 1.76
N ARG A 48 2.14 2.90 2.87
CA ARG A 48 1.51 3.27 4.16
C ARG A 48 2.08 4.63 4.59
N PRO A 49 1.24 5.68 4.76
CA PRO A 49 -0.22 5.70 4.55
C PRO A 49 -0.62 5.43 3.09
N VAL A 50 -1.91 5.16 2.85
CA VAL A 50 -2.44 4.68 1.56
C VAL A 50 -2.21 5.66 0.39
N GLN A 51 -2.05 6.95 0.69
CA GLN A 51 -1.47 7.94 -0.22
C GLN A 51 -0.08 8.33 0.27
N PRO A 52 0.94 8.39 -0.61
CA PRO A 52 2.25 8.90 -0.25
C PRO A 52 2.12 10.34 0.22
N ARG A 53 2.85 10.67 1.29
CA ARG A 53 2.91 12.02 1.86
C ARG A 53 4.35 12.50 1.95
N LEU A 54 4.57 13.78 2.22
CA LEU A 54 5.91 14.26 2.54
C LEU A 54 6.44 13.60 3.82
N GLY A 55 7.74 13.30 3.86
CA GLY A 55 8.40 12.61 4.96
C GLY A 55 8.47 11.11 4.77
N MET A 56 8.44 10.35 5.87
CA MET A 56 8.61 8.90 5.81
C MET A 56 7.33 8.19 5.35
N ASN A 57 7.47 7.36 4.32
CA ASN A 57 6.43 6.46 3.84
C ASN A 57 6.97 5.04 3.85
N GLU A 58 6.14 4.09 4.25
CA GLU A 58 6.46 2.68 4.10
C GLU A 58 5.98 2.18 2.75
N PHE A 59 6.90 1.64 1.96
CA PHE A 59 6.61 1.01 0.69
C PHE A 59 6.57 -0.50 0.87
N LEU A 60 5.49 -1.11 0.39
CA LEU A 60 5.31 -2.55 0.31
C LEU A 60 5.41 -2.96 -1.15
N LEU A 61 6.34 -3.85 -1.45
CA LEU A 61 6.54 -4.43 -2.76
C LEU A 61 6.04 -5.86 -2.73
N ILE A 62 5.08 -6.15 -3.59
CA ILE A 62 4.39 -7.43 -3.64
C ILE A 62 4.77 -8.08 -4.96
N ALA A 63 5.70 -9.01 -4.89
CA ALA A 63 6.09 -9.85 -6.00
C ALA A 63 5.10 -11.01 -6.12
N ASN A 64 4.35 -11.05 -7.20
CA ASN A 64 3.43 -12.14 -7.51
C ASN A 64 4.02 -13.00 -8.62
N HIS A 65 4.06 -14.31 -8.41
CA HIS A 65 4.50 -15.26 -9.41
C HIS A 65 3.34 -15.55 -10.38
N GLN A 66 3.61 -15.59 -11.69
CA GLN A 66 2.56 -15.96 -12.67
C GLN A 66 2.10 -17.42 -12.51
N GLN A 67 2.96 -18.27 -11.94
CA GLN A 67 2.69 -19.66 -11.59
C GLN A 67 2.65 -19.85 -10.07
N ARG A 68 1.96 -20.89 -9.57
CA ARG A 68 1.93 -21.16 -8.12
C ARG A 68 3.33 -21.53 -7.59
N GLY A 69 3.77 -20.93 -6.49
CA GLY A 69 5.05 -21.25 -5.86
C GLY A 69 5.53 -20.17 -4.86
N PHE A 70 6.61 -20.49 -4.14
CA PHE A 70 7.33 -19.55 -3.30
C PHE A 70 8.37 -18.79 -4.10
N ILE A 71 8.54 -17.50 -3.81
CA ILE A 71 9.59 -16.68 -4.41
C ILE A 71 10.81 -16.77 -3.50
N ASN A 72 11.79 -17.57 -3.94
CA ASN A 72 13.08 -17.71 -3.26
C ASN A 72 14.13 -16.85 -3.97
N ASN A 73 15.21 -16.50 -3.25
CA ASN A 73 16.39 -15.81 -3.78
C ASN A 73 16.13 -14.44 -4.45
N LEU A 74 15.01 -13.78 -4.14
CA LEU A 74 14.74 -12.43 -4.61
C LEU A 74 15.29 -11.40 -3.62
N LEU A 75 16.29 -10.66 -4.05
CA LEU A 75 16.76 -9.46 -3.38
C LEU A 75 16.02 -8.25 -3.95
N VAL A 76 15.43 -7.45 -3.06
CA VAL A 76 14.72 -6.23 -3.42
C VAL A 76 15.44 -5.06 -2.78
N GLU A 77 15.84 -4.09 -3.58
CA GLU A 77 16.39 -2.81 -3.12
C GLU A 77 15.50 -1.68 -3.61
N VAL A 78 15.36 -0.65 -2.80
CA VAL A 78 14.52 0.49 -3.11
C VAL A 78 15.19 1.79 -2.74
N ARG A 79 14.82 2.86 -3.45
CA ARG A 79 15.14 4.23 -3.10
C ARG A 79 14.07 5.18 -3.63
N THR A 80 13.98 6.36 -3.03
CA THR A 80 13.35 7.53 -3.65
C THR A 80 14.40 8.33 -4.41
N THR A 81 14.00 9.39 -5.11
CA THR A 81 14.91 10.24 -5.91
C THR A 81 16.14 10.68 -5.12
N GLU A 82 15.93 11.15 -3.90
CA GLU A 82 16.96 11.74 -3.04
C GLU A 82 17.54 10.76 -2.00
N SER A 83 17.13 9.49 -1.99
CA SER A 83 17.63 8.51 -1.03
C SER A 83 18.67 7.57 -1.64
N ASP A 84 19.55 7.03 -0.79
CA ASP A 84 20.39 5.90 -1.17
C ASP A 84 19.55 4.63 -1.40
N TRP A 85 20.10 3.69 -2.15
CA TRP A 85 19.58 2.32 -2.22
C TRP A 85 19.58 1.67 -0.84
N LYS A 86 18.43 1.10 -0.47
CA LYS A 86 18.25 0.31 0.75
C LYS A 86 17.53 -0.99 0.41
N GLN A 87 18.07 -2.11 0.87
CA GLN A 87 17.40 -3.40 0.76
C GLN A 87 16.04 -3.39 1.48
N ALA A 88 14.97 -3.84 0.85
CA ALA A 88 13.69 -4.07 1.48
C ALA A 88 13.70 -5.42 2.23
N MET A 89 13.09 -5.45 3.41
CA MET A 89 13.04 -6.65 4.24
C MET A 89 11.88 -7.53 3.80
N PRO A 90 12.08 -8.85 3.62
CA PRO A 90 10.97 -9.78 3.42
C PRO A 90 9.98 -9.70 4.59
N ASP A 91 8.68 -9.60 4.29
CA ASP A 91 7.58 -9.58 5.25
C ASP A 91 6.74 -10.86 5.08
N GLY A 92 7.24 -11.96 5.65
CA GLY A 92 6.64 -13.28 5.52
C GLY A 92 7.08 -14.06 4.27
N ALA A 93 6.34 -15.13 3.95
CA ALA A 93 6.72 -16.10 2.92
C ALA A 93 6.05 -15.88 1.54
N LEU A 94 5.30 -14.78 1.36
CA LEU A 94 4.40 -14.59 0.20
C LEU A 94 4.90 -13.54 -0.80
N GLY A 95 6.21 -13.30 -0.86
CA GLY A 95 6.79 -12.35 -1.83
C GLY A 95 6.53 -10.87 -1.50
N VAL A 96 6.22 -10.57 -0.23
CA VAL A 96 6.05 -9.19 0.24
C VAL A 96 7.38 -8.69 0.81
N PHE A 97 7.78 -7.48 0.45
CA PHE A 97 8.98 -6.81 0.94
C PHE A 97 8.62 -5.41 1.40
N ARG A 98 9.18 -4.96 2.52
CA ARG A 98 8.88 -3.64 3.10
C ARG A 98 10.12 -2.79 3.33
N ARG A 99 9.99 -1.49 3.11
CA ARG A 99 10.98 -0.49 3.53
C ARG A 99 10.34 0.88 3.69
N ALA A 100 10.69 1.57 4.78
CA ALA A 100 10.40 2.98 4.93
C ALA A 100 11.46 3.84 4.25
N LEU A 101 11.03 4.80 3.42
CA LEU A 101 11.90 5.75 2.71
C LEU A 101 11.35 7.19 2.86
N PRO A 102 12.23 8.21 2.82
CA PRO A 102 11.81 9.60 2.79
C PRO A 102 11.28 10.00 1.41
N VAL A 103 10.21 10.80 1.39
CA VAL A 103 9.65 11.45 0.21
C VAL A 103 9.76 12.96 0.42
N ALA A 104 10.49 13.63 -0.47
CA ALA A 104 10.79 15.06 -0.40
C ALA A 104 9.85 15.89 -1.28
N ASP A 105 9.41 15.34 -2.42
CA ASP A 105 8.55 16.04 -3.37
C ASP A 105 7.59 15.07 -4.06
N LEU A 106 6.30 15.11 -3.74
CA LEU A 106 5.30 14.21 -4.32
C LEU A 106 5.08 14.41 -5.84
N GLN A 107 5.41 15.57 -6.40
CA GLN A 107 5.19 15.84 -7.82
C GLN A 107 6.32 15.29 -8.70
N HIS A 108 7.54 15.21 -8.15
CA HIS A 108 8.73 14.84 -8.92
C HIS A 108 9.42 13.58 -8.41
N ASP A 109 9.15 13.16 -7.18
CA ASP A 109 9.75 11.96 -6.63
C ASP A 109 9.22 10.69 -7.29
N GLN A 110 10.13 9.75 -7.43
CA GLN A 110 9.86 8.43 -7.96
C GLN A 110 10.37 7.39 -6.96
N LEU A 111 9.63 6.30 -6.84
CA LEU A 111 10.15 5.09 -6.22
C LEU A 111 10.90 4.29 -7.28
N PHE A 112 12.19 4.09 -7.05
CA PHE A 112 13.01 3.18 -7.83
C PHE A 112 13.09 1.85 -7.08
N VAL A 113 12.89 0.77 -7.82
CA VAL A 113 12.99 -0.59 -7.30
C VAL A 113 13.99 -1.34 -8.16
N ARG A 114 14.95 -1.98 -7.50
CA ARG A 114 15.90 -2.90 -8.11
C ARG A 114 15.61 -4.30 -7.60
N LEU A 115 15.53 -5.23 -8.53
CA LEU A 115 15.32 -6.65 -8.27
C LEU A 115 16.58 -7.40 -8.70
N THR A 116 17.04 -8.30 -7.84
CA THR A 116 18.11 -9.24 -8.17
C THR A 116 17.68 -10.65 -7.83
N ARG A 117 17.76 -11.56 -8.81
CA ARG A 117 17.49 -13.00 -8.62
C ARG A 117 18.46 -13.80 -9.47
N ASP A 118 19.16 -14.75 -8.84
CA ASP A 118 20.12 -15.65 -9.50
C ASP A 118 21.14 -14.90 -10.40
N GLY A 119 21.59 -13.73 -9.94
CA GLY A 119 22.55 -12.86 -10.66
C GLY A 119 21.95 -12.00 -11.78
N ARG A 120 20.64 -12.10 -12.04
CA ARG A 120 19.92 -11.25 -13.01
C ARG A 120 19.39 -10.01 -12.31
N HIS A 121 19.45 -8.88 -12.99
CA HIS A 121 19.04 -7.58 -12.46
C HIS A 121 17.90 -6.98 -13.28
N GLY A 122 16.94 -6.35 -12.60
CA GLY A 122 15.91 -5.52 -13.20
C GLY A 122 15.71 -4.26 -12.40
N GLU A 123 15.43 -3.15 -13.07
CA GLU A 123 15.03 -1.90 -12.44
C GLU A 123 13.66 -1.46 -12.96
N MET A 124 12.87 -0.90 -12.07
CA MET A 124 11.55 -0.37 -12.37
C MET A 124 11.33 0.93 -11.59
N THR A 125 10.43 1.75 -12.11
CA THR A 125 10.19 3.09 -11.59
C THR A 125 8.71 3.36 -11.48
N PHE A 126 8.29 3.87 -10.32
CA PHE A 126 6.89 4.19 -10.03
C PHE A 126 6.80 5.66 -9.62
N PRO A 127 6.02 6.49 -10.34
CA PRO A 127 5.83 7.89 -9.95
C PRO A 127 5.05 7.97 -8.64
N LEU A 128 5.49 8.83 -7.72
CA LEU A 128 4.76 9.08 -6.46
C LEU A 128 3.60 10.06 -6.63
N SER A 129 3.56 10.79 -7.75
CA SER A 129 2.45 11.68 -8.08
C SER A 129 1.15 10.90 -8.22
N VAL A 130 0.11 11.34 -7.52
CA VAL A 130 -1.25 10.84 -7.70
C VAL A 130 -1.83 11.48 -8.95
N SER A 131 -1.48 10.95 -10.13
CA SER A 131 -2.17 11.30 -11.36
C SER A 131 -3.53 10.62 -11.32
N GLY A 132 -4.62 11.40 -11.27
CA GLY A 132 -5.98 10.87 -11.25
C GLY A 132 -6.17 9.82 -12.34
N GLN A 133 -6.41 8.58 -11.93
CA GLN A 133 -6.97 7.53 -12.78
C GLN A 133 -8.49 7.69 -12.83
#